data_AF-A0A1H8K4H2-F1
#
_entry.id   AF-A0A1H8K4H2-F1
#
_cell.length_a   1.000
_cell.length_b   1.000
_cell.length_c   1.000
_cell.angle_alpha   90.00
_cell.angle_beta   90.00
_cell.angle_gamma   90.00
#
_symmetry.space_group_name_H-M   'P 1'
#
loop_
_entity.id
_entity.type
_entity.pdbx_description
1 polymer ?
#
loop_
_entity_poly.entity_id
_entity_poly.type
_entity_poly.pdbx_seq_one_letter_code
_entity_poly.pdbx_strand_id
1 'polypeptide(L)' 'MPRFNVTVRYEQTKEIKVYARNETEAEERAVEIVESWNNVLSAEADDVNEE' A
#
# COMPACT_ATOMS: atom_id res chain seq x y z
N MET A 1 -8.90 -14.54 -2.28
CA MET A 1 -8.88 -13.15 -1.77
C MET A 1 -8.59 -12.27 -2.96
N PRO A 2 -9.36 -11.19 -3.18
CA PRO A 2 -9.08 -10.22 -4.22
C PRO A 2 -7.65 -9.67 -4.09
N ARG A 3 -7.05 -9.33 -5.23
CA ARG A 3 -5.75 -8.68 -5.29
C ARG A 3 -5.99 -7.19 -5.44
N PHE A 4 -5.29 -6.40 -4.66
CA PHE A 4 -5.32 -4.95 -4.78
C PHE A 4 -3.90 -4.46 -5.08
N ASN A 5 -3.78 -3.62 -6.11
CA ASN A 5 -2.58 -2.82 -6.35
C ASN A 5 -2.77 -1.49 -5.63
N VAL A 6 -1.89 -1.20 -4.67
CA VAL A 6 -1.91 0.03 -3.90
C VAL A 6 -0.68 0.86 -4.23
N THR A 7 -0.91 2.08 -4.65
CA THR A 7 0.14 3.08 -4.87
C THR A 7 0.40 3.79 -3.55
N VAL A 8 1.61 3.66 -3.03
CA VAL A 8 2.03 4.29 -1.78
C VAL A 8 3.09 5.33 -2.08
N ARG A 9 2.95 6.53 -1.51
CA ARG A 9 3.93 7.62 -1.61
C ARG A 9 4.72 7.72 -0.30
N TYR A 10 6.04 7.55 -0.39
CA TYR A 10 6.99 7.67 0.72
C TYR A 10 8.31 8.32 0.22
N GLU A 11 8.45 9.64 0.26
CA GLU A 11 9.55 10.41 -0.39
C GLU A 11 9.72 10.18 -1.92
N GLN A 12 9.15 9.12 -2.47
CA GLN A 12 9.05 8.63 -3.85
C GLN A 12 7.70 7.90 -3.96
N THR A 13 7.13 7.83 -5.16
CA THR A 13 5.88 7.10 -5.40
C THR A 13 6.20 5.67 -5.84
N LYS A 14 5.60 4.67 -5.19
CA LYS A 14 5.82 3.27 -5.53
C LYS A 14 4.53 2.47 -5.46
N GLU A 15 4.34 1.61 -6.45
CA GLU A 15 3.22 0.68 -6.49
C GLU A 15 3.62 -0.63 -5.79
N ILE A 16 2.76 -1.10 -4.89
CA ILE A 16 2.90 -2.39 -4.23
C ILE A 16 1.62 -3.22 -4.37
N LYS A 17 1.79 -4.53 -4.46
CA LYS A 17 0.69 -5.47 -4.59
C LYS A 17 0.38 -6.08 -3.24
N VAL A 18 -0.86 -5.95 -2.78
CA VAL A 18 -1.33 -6.48 -1.51
C VAL A 18 -2.56 -7.36 -1.70
N TYR A 19 -2.65 -8.38 -0.85
CA TYR A 19 -3.82 -9.24 -0.77
C TYR A 19 -4.65 -8.80 0.42
N ALA A 20 -5.86 -8.36 0.13
CA ALA A 20 -6.81 -7.92 1.14
C ALA A 20 -8.22 -8.39 0.78
N ARG A 21 -9.16 -8.20 1.71
CA ARG A 21 -10.57 -8.53 1.49
C ARG A 21 -11.36 -7.37 0.90
N ASN A 22 -10.96 -6.14 1.21
CA ASN A 22 -11.60 -4.89 0.79
C ASN A 22 -10.51 -3.82 0.57
N GLU A 23 -10.86 -2.72 -0.09
CA GLU A 23 -9.97 -1.58 -0.37
C GLU A 23 -9.33 -1.01 0.90
N THR A 24 -10.11 -0.78 1.96
CA THR A 24 -9.59 -0.26 3.24
C THR A 24 -8.53 -1.17 3.87
N GLU A 25 -8.75 -2.49 3.84
CA GLU A 25 -7.76 -3.46 4.36
C GLU A 25 -6.51 -3.50 3.46
N ALA A 26 -6.64 -3.19 2.17
CA ALA A 26 -5.52 -3.07 1.26
C ALA A 26 -4.67 -1.83 1.56
N GLU A 27 -5.31 -0.68 1.82
CA GLU A 27 -4.63 0.57 2.19
C GLU A 27 -3.81 0.41 3.47
N GLU A 28 -4.45 -0.07 4.55
CA GLU A 28 -3.81 -0.25 5.84
C GLU A 28 -2.60 -1.18 5.74
N ARG A 29 -2.76 -2.31 5.04
CA ARG A 29 -1.65 -3.25 4.81
C ARG A 29 -0.55 -2.66 3.96
N ALA A 30 -0.90 -1.92 2.92
CA ALA A 30 0.06 -1.31 2.02
C ALA A 30 0.94 -0.30 2.77
N VAL A 31 0.32 0.55 3.57
CA VAL A 31 1.01 1.52 4.42
C VAL A 31 1.89 0.79 5.44
N GLU A 32 1.38 -0.20 6.19
CA GLU A 32 2.18 -0.98 7.15
C GLU A 32 3.42 -1.64 6.51
N ILE A 33 3.27 -2.19 5.29
CA ILE A 33 4.38 -2.83 4.58
C ILE A 33 5.45 -1.81 4.24
N VAL A 34 5.05 -0.63 3.75
CA VAL A 34 5.97 0.41 3.31
C VAL A 34 6.61 1.10 4.52
N GLU A 35 5.88 1.35 5.60
CA GLU A 35 6.43 1.83 6.87
C GLU A 35 7.40 0.82 7.50
N SER A 36 7.18 -0.49 7.27
CA SER A 36 8.11 -1.54 7.71
C SER A 36 9.42 -1.57 6.91
N TRP A 37 9.54 -0.81 5.82
CA TRP A 37 10.80 -0.74 5.07
C TRP A 37 11.80 0.14 5.82
N ASN A 38 13.02 -0.40 6.04
CA ASN A 38 14.12 0.36 6.62
C ASN A 38 14.39 1.60 5.73
N ASN A 39 14.26 2.81 6.31
CA ASN A 39 14.28 4.16 5.70
C ASN A 39 12.94 4.82 5.35
N VAL A 40 11.78 4.24 5.68
CA VAL A 40 10.51 4.96 5.46
C VAL A 40 10.00 5.56 6.76
N LEU A 41 10.00 6.90 6.84
CA LEU A 41 9.51 7.65 8.01
C LEU A 41 7.98 7.82 8.00
N SER A 42 7.39 7.93 6.83
CA SER A 42 5.93 8.05 6.64
C SER A 42 5.57 7.57 5.24
N ALA A 43 4.45 6.87 5.14
CA ALA A 43 3.91 6.35 3.90
C ALA A 43 2.41 6.66 3.83
N GLU A 44 1.94 7.14 2.68
CA GLU A 44 0.52 7.41 2.43
C GLU A 44 0.04 6.62 1.22
N ALA A 45 -1.13 5.98 1.33
CA ALA A 45 -1.81 5.37 0.20
C ALA A 45 -2.45 6.46 -0.67
N ASP A 46 -2.10 6.52 -1.95
CA ASP A 46 -2.56 7.53 -2.92
C ASP A 46 -3.67 6.94 -3.81
N ASP A 47 -3.58 5.66 -4.20
CA ASP A 47 -4.53 5.00 -5.11
C ASP A 47 -4.62 3.49 -4.84
N VAL A 48 -5.83 2.92 -4.95
CA VAL A 48 -6.12 1.49 -4.76
C VAL A 48 -6.89 0.97 -5.96
N ASN A 49 -6.35 -0.02 -6.66
CA ASN A 49 -7.02 -0.69 -7.77
C ASN A 49 -7.19 -2.18 -7.50
N GLU A 50 -8.40 -2.71 -7.71
CA GLU A 50 -8.66 -4.16 -7.71
C GLU A 50 -8.10 -4.79 -9.02
N GLU A 51 -7.28 -5.84 -8.89
CA GLU A 51 -6.65 -6.59 -9.99
C GLU A 51 -7.40 -7.89 -10.32
#